data_AF-A0A0N8H4S3-F1
#
_entry.id   AF-A0A0N8H4S3-F1
#
_cell.length_a   1.000
_cell.length_b   1.000
_cell.length_c   1.000
_cell.angle_alpha   90.00
_cell.angle_beta   90.00
_cell.angle_gamma   90.00
#
_symmetry.space_group_name_H-M   'P 1'
#
loop_
_entity.id
_entity.type
_entity.pdbx_description
1 polymer ?
#
loop_
_entity_poly.entity_id
_entity_poly.type
_entity_poly.pdbx_seq_one_letter_code
_entity_poly.pdbx_strand_id
1 'polypeptide(L)'
;MICTVSLIVYVGSGARKPVPAHWGIFVKEEKASRGTVFHAVGSPFTGYSTEIKLNYSLEKTSRKHESILLASIDESQVRCLERVSKSLPAPGISPTPLDPFAGANCQDWAHDFIQALIDQGIIESSAMDILEAAPKV
;
A
#
# COMPACT_ATOMS: atom_id res chain seq x y z
N MET A 1 3.60 18.31 -12.62
CA MET A 1 3.87 18.67 -11.20
C MET A 1 4.44 17.45 -10.50
N ILE A 2 5.21 17.58 -9.41
CA ILE A 2 5.80 16.41 -8.76
C ILE A 2 4.84 15.84 -7.70
N CYS A 3 4.60 14.53 -7.78
CA CYS A 3 3.86 13.76 -6.81
C CYS A 3 4.79 12.80 -6.07
N THR A 4 4.59 12.64 -4.77
CA THR A 4 5.30 11.68 -3.93
C THR A 4 4.50 10.39 -3.84
N VAL A 5 5.17 9.25 -4.02
CA VAL A 5 4.65 7.91 -3.76
C VAL A 5 5.25 7.43 -2.44
N SER A 6 4.40 7.10 -1.47
CA SER A 6 4.84 6.70 -0.13
C SER A 6 4.12 5.44 0.34
N LEU A 7 4.84 4.55 1.03
CA LEU A 7 4.25 3.47 1.79
C LEU A 7 3.71 4.04 3.11
N ILE A 8 2.47 3.71 3.43
CA ILE A 8 1.86 3.97 4.73
C ILE A 8 1.74 2.65 5.48
N VAL A 9 2.38 2.59 6.64
CA VAL A 9 2.37 1.42 7.53
C VAL A 9 1.47 1.73 8.71
N TYR A 10 0.34 1.02 8.81
CA TYR A 10 -0.54 1.08 9.96
C TYR A 10 -0.25 -0.12 10.87
N VAL A 11 0.49 0.14 11.94
CA VAL A 11 0.81 -0.87 12.97
C VAL A 11 -0.44 -1.27 13.75
N GLY A 12 -0.59 -2.56 14.00
CA GLY A 12 -1.70 -3.13 14.77
C GLY A 12 -1.61 -2.76 16.25
N SER A 13 -2.08 -1.57 16.63
CA SER A 13 -2.08 -1.14 18.02
C SER A 13 -3.09 -1.96 18.85
N GLY A 14 -2.60 -2.74 19.82
CA GLY A 14 -3.42 -3.36 20.87
C GLY A 14 -3.64 -4.87 20.78
N ALA A 15 -3.04 -5.57 19.81
CA ALA A 15 -3.12 -7.02 19.75
C ALA A 15 -2.19 -7.70 20.78
N ARG A 16 -2.69 -8.72 21.50
CA ARG A 16 -1.87 -9.54 22.44
C ARG A 16 -0.78 -10.35 21.73
N LYS A 17 -0.90 -10.53 20.41
CA LYS A 17 0.05 -11.23 19.53
C LYS A 17 0.40 -10.30 18.37
N PRO A 18 1.63 -10.37 17.82
CA PRO A 18 1.97 -9.64 16.61
C PRO A 18 1.03 -10.05 15.48
N VAL A 19 0.52 -9.06 14.76
CA VAL A 19 -0.32 -9.23 13.58
C VAL A 19 0.31 -8.45 12.44
N PRO A 20 0.19 -8.90 11.18
CA PRO A 20 0.73 -8.14 10.06
C PRO A 20 0.22 -6.70 10.06
N ALA A 21 1.15 -5.76 9.85
CA ALA A 21 0.82 -4.35 9.64
C ALA A 21 -0.03 -4.19 8.38
N HIS A 22 -1.00 -3.27 8.41
CA HIS A 22 -1.74 -2.92 7.20
C HIS A 22 -0.90 -1.96 6.37
N TRP A 23 -0.64 -2.31 5.11
CA TRP A 23 0.10 -1.47 4.18
C TRP A 23 -0.84 -0.79 3.18
N GLY A 24 -0.49 0.43 2.79
CA GLY A 24 -1.15 1.13 1.69
C GLY A 24 -0.19 2.09 0.99
N ILE A 25 -0.40 2.32 -0.30
CA ILE A 25 0.41 3.26 -1.08
C ILE A 25 -0.33 4.58 -1.17
N PHE A 26 0.26 5.63 -0.62
CA PHE A 26 -0.27 6.99 -0.65
C PHE A 26 0.46 7.82 -1.69
N VAL A 27 -0.32 8.44 -2.58
CA VAL A 27 0.20 9.32 -3.61
C VAL A 27 -0.44 10.69 -3.46
N LYS A 28 0.40 11.71 -3.36
CA LYS A 28 -0.06 13.10 -3.29
C LYS A 28 0.88 14.02 -4.05
N GLU A 29 0.39 15.18 -4.46
CA GLU A 29 1.26 16.28 -4.81
C GLU A 29 2.07 16.69 -3.57
N GLU A 30 3.35 17.02 -3.73
CA GLU A 30 4.28 17.27 -2.62
C GLU A 30 3.72 18.27 -1.59
N LYS A 31 3.12 19.37 -2.09
CA LYS A 31 2.54 20.45 -1.29
C LYS A 31 1.08 20.24 -0.89
N ALA A 32 0.43 19.18 -1.37
CA ALA A 32 -0.95 18.90 -1.02
C ALA A 32 -1.06 18.28 0.39
N SER A 33 -2.14 18.63 1.09
CA SER A 33 -2.53 18.01 2.37
C SER A 33 -3.37 16.74 2.19
N ARG A 34 -3.76 16.44 0.94
CA ARG A 34 -4.62 15.31 0.58
C ARG A 34 -4.05 14.59 -0.64
N GLY A 35 -4.38 13.33 -0.77
CA GLY A 35 -3.94 12.50 -1.90
C GLY A 35 -4.86 11.31 -2.12
N THR A 36 -4.31 10.29 -2.76
CA THR A 36 -4.99 9.04 -3.06
C THR A 36 -4.29 7.90 -2.34
N VAL A 37 -5.04 7.04 -1.65
CA VAL A 37 -4.52 5.79 -1.09
C VAL A 37 -4.99 4.62 -1.94
N PHE A 38 -4.06 3.74 -2.30
CA PHE A 38 -4.30 2.44 -2.91
C PHE A 38 -3.94 1.35 -1.89
N HIS A 39 -4.84 0.41 -1.63
CA HIS A 39 -4.55 -0.69 -0.71
C HIS A 39 -5.48 -1.88 -0.91
N ALA A 40 -5.04 -3.07 -0.54
CA ALA A 40 -5.91 -4.23 -0.39
C ALA A 40 -6.49 -4.27 1.03
N VAL A 41 -7.81 -4.35 1.15
CA VAL A 41 -8.56 -4.39 2.42
C VAL A 41 -9.33 -5.70 2.49
N GLY A 42 -9.33 -6.35 3.65
CA GLY A 42 -10.02 -7.61 3.85
C GLY A 42 -9.45 -8.42 4.99
N SER A 43 -9.62 -9.74 4.92
CA SER A 43 -9.13 -10.66 5.94
C SER A 43 -8.76 -12.02 5.35
N PRO A 44 -7.93 -12.82 6.02
CA PRO A 44 -7.62 -14.18 5.61
C PRO A 44 -8.87 -15.08 5.46
N PHE A 45 -9.97 -14.75 6.17
CA PHE A 45 -11.22 -15.53 6.17
C PHE A 45 -12.11 -15.24 4.96
N THR A 46 -12.11 -13.99 4.48
CA THR A 46 -13.02 -13.50 3.45
C THR A 46 -12.33 -13.17 2.13
N GLY A 47 -11.00 -13.19 2.13
CA GLY A 47 -10.18 -12.59 1.09
C GLY A 47 -10.14 -11.07 1.21
N TYR A 48 -9.46 -10.46 0.23
CA TYR A 48 -9.18 -9.04 0.15
C TYR A 48 -9.79 -8.45 -1.13
N SER A 49 -9.92 -7.13 -1.15
CA SER A 49 -10.33 -6.35 -2.31
C SER A 49 -9.49 -5.09 -2.39
N THR A 50 -9.14 -4.68 -3.62
CA THR A 50 -8.42 -3.43 -3.85
C THR A 50 -9.37 -2.24 -3.70
N GLU A 51 -9.02 -1.33 -2.79
CA GLU A 51 -9.72 -0.07 -2.57
C GLU A 51 -8.85 1.12 -3.00
N ILE A 52 -9.52 2.15 -3.51
CA ILE A 52 -8.90 3.43 -3.86
C ILE A 52 -9.63 4.54 -3.10
N LYS A 53 -8.93 5.22 -2.21
CA LYS A 53 -9.47 6.32 -1.40
C LYS A 53 -8.95 7.64 -1.93
N LEU A 54 -9.82 8.37 -2.63
CA LEU A 54 -9.54 9.71 -3.16
C LEU A 54 -9.66 10.78 -2.07
N ASN A 55 -8.94 11.89 -2.24
CA ASN A 55 -8.94 13.01 -1.30
C ASN A 55 -8.66 12.59 0.16
N TYR A 56 -7.87 11.55 0.36
CA TYR A 56 -7.50 11.02 1.66
C TYR A 56 -6.52 11.96 2.37
N SER A 57 -6.68 12.12 3.69
CA SER A 57 -5.79 12.93 4.53
C SER A 57 -5.28 12.09 5.69
N LEU A 58 -3.97 11.90 5.75
CA LEU A 58 -3.30 11.16 6.83
C LEU A 58 -3.46 11.86 8.19
N GLU A 59 -3.55 13.19 8.21
CA GLU A 59 -3.74 13.98 9.43
C GLU A 59 -5.10 13.74 10.11
N LYS A 60 -6.11 13.31 9.33
CA LYS A 60 -7.47 13.08 9.82
C LYS A 60 -7.69 11.65 10.32
N THR A 61 -6.74 10.74 10.12
CA THR A 61 -6.87 9.38 10.61
C THR A 61 -6.46 9.30 12.08
N SER A 62 -7.25 8.57 12.88
CA SER A 62 -6.90 8.29 14.28
C SER A 62 -5.94 7.11 14.42
N ARG A 63 -5.71 6.35 13.33
CA ARG A 63 -4.77 5.23 13.34
C ARG A 63 -3.34 5.75 13.32
N LYS A 64 -2.52 5.27 14.26
CA LYS A 64 -1.07 5.47 14.22
C LYS A 64 -0.52 4.89 12.92
N HIS A 65 0.32 5.66 12.26
CA HIS A 65 0.92 5.26 11.00
C HIS A 65 2.29 5.87 10.85
N GLU A 66 3.12 5.19 10.06
CA GLU A 66 4.38 5.70 9.53
C GLU A 66 4.23 5.91 8.03
N SER A 67 4.88 6.94 7.49
CA SER A 67 4.91 7.24 6.05
C SER A 67 6.35 7.21 5.57
N ILE A 68 6.65 6.30 4.65
CA ILE A 68 7.98 6.07 4.10
C ILE A 68 7.97 6.46 2.63
N LEU A 69 8.83 7.39 2.22
CA LEU A 69 8.93 7.82 0.81
C LEU A 69 9.54 6.68 -0.02
N LEU A 70 8.85 6.30 -1.09
CA LEU A 70 9.34 5.28 -2.03
C LEU A 70 9.89 5.90 -3.31
N ALA A 71 9.19 6.89 -3.86
CA ALA A 71 9.56 7.54 -5.12
C ALA A 71 8.92 8.91 -5.29
N SER A 72 9.42 9.67 -6.27
CA SER A 72 8.81 10.89 -6.79
C SER A 72 8.51 10.71 -8.28
N ILE A 73 7.29 11.02 -8.70
CA ILE A 73 6.81 10.87 -10.08
C ILE A 73 6.23 12.18 -10.60
N ASP A 74 6.17 12.34 -11.92
CA ASP A 74 5.37 13.42 -12.50
C ASP A 74 3.87 13.09 -12.44
N GLU A 75 3.05 14.11 -12.25
CA GLU A 75 1.59 14.06 -12.21
C GLU A 75 0.98 13.32 -13.42
N SER A 76 1.58 13.42 -14.60
CA SER A 76 1.14 12.68 -15.79
C SER A 76 1.12 11.16 -15.59
N GLN A 77 1.99 10.63 -14.72
CA GLN A 77 2.07 9.21 -14.38
C GLN A 77 1.03 8.80 -13.34
N VAL A 78 0.42 9.74 -12.61
CA VAL A 78 -0.53 9.43 -11.53
C VAL A 78 -1.77 8.70 -12.06
N ARG A 79 -2.21 9.02 -13.27
CA ARG A 79 -3.35 8.33 -13.92
C ARG A 79 -3.07 6.85 -14.19
N CYS A 80 -1.80 6.48 -14.35
CA CYS A 80 -1.44 5.08 -14.57
C CYS A 80 -1.59 4.25 -13.29
N LEU A 81 -1.39 4.83 -12.10
CA LEU A 81 -1.50 4.12 -10.82
C LEU A 81 -2.85 3.43 -10.63
N GLU A 82 -3.95 4.13 -10.92
CA GLU A 82 -5.30 3.56 -10.80
C GLU A 82 -5.49 2.37 -11.74
N ARG A 83 -5.07 2.50 -13.01
CA ARG A 83 -5.11 1.42 -13.99
C ARG A 83 -4.31 0.21 -13.52
N VAL A 84 -3.10 0.42 -13.03
CA VAL A 84 -2.22 -0.65 -12.56
C VAL A 84 -2.82 -1.33 -11.33
N SER A 85 -3.29 -0.56 -10.34
CA SER A 85 -3.89 -1.11 -9.12
C SER A 85 -5.08 -2.02 -9.41
N LYS A 86 -5.92 -1.66 -10.40
CA LYS A 86 -7.09 -2.45 -10.81
C LYS A 86 -6.75 -3.68 -11.65
N SER A 87 -5.56 -3.72 -12.25
CA SER A 87 -5.10 -4.87 -13.03
C SER A 87 -4.54 -6.00 -12.18
N LEU A 88 -4.22 -5.71 -10.91
CA LEU A 88 -3.66 -6.70 -9.99
C LEU A 88 -4.77 -7.48 -9.28
N PRO A 89 -4.61 -8.81 -9.15
CA PRO A 89 -5.54 -9.59 -8.34
C PRO A 89 -5.43 -9.16 -6.88
N ALA A 90 -6.58 -8.98 -6.22
CA ALA A 90 -6.59 -8.83 -4.78
C ALA A 90 -6.29 -10.20 -4.13
N PRO A 91 -5.61 -10.24 -2.97
CA PRO A 91 -5.34 -11.49 -2.27
C PRO A 91 -6.62 -12.27 -1.95
N GLY A 92 -6.60 -13.58 -2.18
CA GLY A 92 -7.73 -14.47 -1.95
C GLY A 92 -7.91 -14.89 -0.49
N ILE A 93 -8.83 -15.83 -0.26
CA ILE A 93 -9.00 -16.49 1.05
C ILE A 93 -7.73 -17.31 1.34
N SER A 94 -7.20 -17.19 2.56
CA SER A 94 -6.03 -17.96 2.96
C SER A 94 -6.39 -19.44 3.10
N PRO A 95 -5.52 -20.38 2.68
CA PRO A 95 -5.72 -21.80 2.95
C PRO A 95 -5.65 -22.12 4.46
N THR A 96 -5.06 -21.22 5.25
CA THR A 96 -4.92 -21.33 6.71
C THR A 96 -5.35 -20.03 7.41
N PRO A 97 -6.66 -19.68 7.42
CA PRO A 97 -7.15 -18.37 7.89
C PRO A 97 -6.84 -18.02 9.35
N LEU A 98 -6.59 -19.02 10.18
CA LEU A 98 -6.26 -18.84 11.61
C LEU A 98 -4.79 -18.43 11.83
N ASP A 99 -3.92 -18.63 10.83
CA ASP A 99 -2.56 -18.12 10.85
C ASP A 99 -2.51 -16.77 10.12
N PRO A 100 -2.37 -15.65 10.86
CA PRO A 100 -2.40 -14.32 10.25
C PRO A 100 -1.18 -14.06 9.35
N PHE A 101 -0.11 -14.84 9.46
CA PHE A 101 1.09 -14.71 8.62
C PHE A 101 1.05 -15.63 7.39
N ALA A 102 0.03 -16.48 7.27
CA ALA A 102 -0.06 -17.43 6.19
C ALA A 102 -1.00 -16.96 5.07
N GLY A 103 -0.54 -17.16 3.84
CA GLY A 103 -1.24 -16.72 2.64
C GLY A 103 -0.98 -15.26 2.29
N ALA A 104 -1.33 -14.89 1.06
CA ALA A 104 -1.16 -13.54 0.57
C ALA A 104 -2.10 -12.55 1.29
N ASN A 105 -1.62 -11.35 1.55
CA ASN A 105 -2.32 -10.29 2.28
C ASN A 105 -2.04 -8.89 1.67
N CYS A 106 -2.37 -7.83 2.40
CA CYS A 106 -2.20 -6.46 1.92
C CYS A 106 -0.75 -6.04 1.65
N GLN A 107 0.23 -6.66 2.32
CA GLN A 107 1.65 -6.42 2.10
C GLN A 107 2.11 -7.03 0.78
N ASP A 108 1.69 -8.26 0.48
CA ASP A 108 1.96 -8.91 -0.80
C ASP A 108 1.35 -8.12 -1.96
N TRP A 109 0.11 -7.65 -1.80
CA TRP A 109 -0.53 -6.79 -2.81
C TRP A 109 0.24 -5.47 -3.02
N ALA A 110 0.73 -4.84 -1.95
CA ALA A 110 1.52 -3.63 -2.06
C ALA A 110 2.87 -3.88 -2.76
N HIS A 111 3.50 -5.02 -2.47
CA HIS A 111 4.71 -5.46 -3.16
C HIS A 111 4.46 -5.66 -4.66
N ASP A 112 3.43 -6.43 -5.03
CA ASP A 112 3.04 -6.63 -6.43
C ASP A 112 2.71 -5.32 -7.13
N PHE A 113 2.10 -4.38 -6.41
CA PHE A 113 1.81 -3.05 -6.95
C PHE A 113 3.06 -2.24 -7.24
N ILE A 114 4.02 -2.18 -6.30
CA ILE A 114 5.30 -1.50 -6.54
C ILE A 114 6.09 -2.19 -7.66
N GLN A 115 6.13 -3.52 -7.69
CA GLN A 115 6.78 -4.26 -8.77
C GLN A 115 6.18 -3.91 -10.14
N ALA A 116 4.84 -3.89 -10.25
CA ALA A 116 4.16 -3.56 -11.50
C ALA A 116 4.41 -2.10 -11.96
N LEU A 117 4.66 -1.17 -11.04
CA LEU A 117 5.07 0.20 -11.36
C LEU A 117 6.51 0.28 -11.85
N ILE A 118 7.42 -0.51 -11.25
CA ILE A 118 8.82 -0.63 -11.68
C ILE A 118 8.88 -1.23 -13.09
N ASP A 119 8.14 -2.32 -13.34
CA ASP A 119 8.10 -3.00 -14.64
C ASP A 119 7.59 -2.10 -15.78
N GLN A 120 6.72 -1.12 -15.45
CA GLN A 120 6.23 -0.12 -16.38
C GLN A 120 7.11 1.14 -16.47
N GLY A 121 8.24 1.18 -15.74
CA GLY A 121 9.15 2.32 -15.70
C GLY A 121 8.55 3.58 -15.07
N ILE A 122 7.51 3.44 -14.23
CA ILE A 122 6.83 4.55 -13.56
C ILE A 122 7.64 5.02 -12.35
N ILE A 123 8.26 4.09 -11.63
CA ILE A 123 9.16 4.35 -10.50
C ILE A 123 10.44 3.53 -10.67
N GLU A 124 11.52 3.96 -10.00
CA GLU A 124 12.80 3.25 -10.01
C GLU A 124 12.77 2.01 -9.12
N SER A 125 13.64 1.04 -9.43
CA SER A 125 13.74 -0.22 -8.68
C SER A 125 14.16 -0.05 -7.22
N SER A 126 14.84 1.05 -6.88
CA SER A 126 15.21 1.43 -5.51
C SER A 126 14.01 1.53 -4.57
N ALA A 127 12.81 1.77 -5.10
CA ALA A 127 11.57 1.77 -4.32
C ALA A 127 11.28 0.39 -3.69
N MET A 128 11.69 -0.70 -4.33
CA MET A 128 11.47 -2.05 -3.80
C MET A 128 12.34 -2.31 -2.57
N ASP A 129 13.62 -1.91 -2.62
CA ASP A 129 14.54 -2.07 -1.47
C ASP A 129 14.01 -1.36 -0.21
N ILE A 130 13.42 -0.17 -0.39
CA ILE A 130 12.79 0.60 0.71
C ILE A 130 11.52 -0.09 1.21
N LEU A 131 10.71 -0.63 0.30
CA LEU A 131 9.48 -1.36 0.63
C LEU A 131 9.79 -2.62 1.46
N GLU A 132 10.79 -3.40 1.06
CA GLU A 132 11.17 -4.64 1.74
C GLU A 132 11.72 -4.41 3.16
N ALA A 133 12.37 -3.27 3.38
CA ALA A 133 12.90 -2.84 4.67
C ALA A 133 11.82 -2.30 5.62
N ALA A 134 10.58 -2.09 5.15
CA ALA A 134 9.52 -1.50 5.96
C ALA A 134 8.99 -2.44 7.06
N PRO A 135 8.44 -1.90 8.17
CA PRO A 135 7.87 -2.72 9.24
C PRO A 135 6.69 -3.57 8.78
N LYS A 136 6.78 -4.89 9.02
CA LYS A 136 5.77 -5.89 8.62
C LYS A 136 4.78 -6.26 9.73
N VAL A 137 5.03 -5.85 10.97
CA VAL A 137 4.24 -6.17 12.18
C VAL A 137 4.12 -4.97 13.10
#